data_AF-A0A936YRB4-F1
#
_entry.id   AF-A0A936YRB4-F1
#
_cell.length_a   1.000
_cell.length_b   1.000
_cell.length_c   1.000
_cell.angle_alpha   90.00
_cell.angle_beta   90.00
_cell.angle_gamma   90.00
#
_symmetry.space_group_name_H-M   'P 1'
#
loop_
_entity.id
_entity.type
_entity.pdbx_description
1 polymer ?
#
loop_
_entity_poly.entity_id
_entity_poly.type
_entity_poly.pdbx_seq_one_letter_code
_entity_poly.pdbx_strand_id
1 'polypeptide(L)'
;GGRAVPDTIQLKHWLTLVPDTKAAQRLLVSDVSNLAANIESEADALLRELSDAGIKHPILKAVRGIISSRAAHLLRIIESS
;
A
#
# COMPACT_ATOMS: atom_id res chain seq x y z
N GLY A 1 22.32 9.39 -4.21
CA GLY A 1 20.91 9.55 -3.82
C GLY A 1 20.01 9.15 -4.97
N GLY A 2 19.78 7.85 -5.15
CA GLY A 2 18.78 7.37 -6.10
C GLY A 2 17.44 7.34 -5.37
N ARG A 3 16.51 8.22 -5.74
CA ARG A 3 15.11 8.05 -5.36
C ARG A 3 14.67 6.73 -5.96
N ALA A 4 14.53 5.68 -5.15
CA ALA A 4 13.57 4.64 -5.47
C ALA A 4 12.23 5.37 -5.51
N VAL A 5 11.78 5.76 -6.70
CA VAL A 5 10.45 6.35 -6.87
C VAL A 5 9.51 5.21 -6.49
N PRO A 6 8.72 5.31 -5.40
CA PRO A 6 7.90 4.19 -4.93
C PRO A 6 7.01 3.61 -6.05
N ASP A 7 6.64 4.45 -7.01
CA ASP A 7 5.82 4.12 -8.17
C ASP A 7 6.57 3.34 -9.27
N THR A 8 7.88 3.10 -9.11
CA THR A 8 8.72 2.28 -10.00
C THR A 8 9.02 0.89 -9.43
N ILE A 9 8.55 0.62 -8.21
CA ILE A 9 8.70 -0.70 -7.59
C ILE A 9 7.79 -1.69 -8.33
N GLN A 10 8.37 -2.77 -8.84
CA GLN A 10 7.69 -3.89 -9.51
C GLN A 10 7.65 -5.10 -8.59
N LEU A 11 6.79 -6.08 -8.87
CA LEU A 11 6.67 -7.29 -8.04
C LEU A 11 8.03 -7.99 -7.84
N LYS A 12 8.88 -8.08 -8.87
CA LYS A 12 10.22 -8.68 -8.76
C LYS A 12 11.09 -8.04 -7.67
N HIS A 13 10.94 -6.75 -7.39
CA HIS A 13 11.68 -6.06 -6.32
C HIS A 13 11.14 -6.42 -4.93
N TRP A 14 9.86 -6.75 -4.81
CA TRP A 14 9.28 -7.27 -3.57
C TRP A 14 9.74 -8.70 -3.31
N LEU A 15 9.77 -9.55 -4.34
CA LEU A 15 10.17 -10.95 -4.20
C LEU A 15 11.63 -11.11 -3.75
N THR A 16 12.50 -10.12 -3.96
CA THR A 16 13.88 -10.15 -3.42
C THR A 16 13.96 -10.00 -1.89
N LEU A 17 12.85 -9.65 -1.24
CA LEU A 17 12.80 -9.50 0.23
C LEU A 17 12.55 -10.82 0.97
N VAL A 18 12.21 -11.88 0.24
CA VAL A 18 11.89 -13.21 0.80
C VAL A 18 12.78 -14.28 0.16
N PRO A 19 12.96 -15.44 0.80
CA PRO A 19 13.67 -16.57 0.19
C PRO A 19 13.08 -16.92 -1.19
N ASP A 20 13.95 -17.33 -2.12
CA ASP A 20 13.55 -17.78 -3.46
C ASP A 20 12.90 -19.17 -3.41
N THR A 21 11.75 -19.23 -2.76
CA THR A 21 10.88 -20.40 -2.68
C THR A 21 9.48 -19.98 -3.06
N LYS A 22 8.78 -20.84 -3.81
CA LYS A 22 7.39 -20.58 -4.22
C LYS A 22 6.46 -20.29 -3.03
N ALA A 23 6.71 -20.93 -1.89
CA ALA A 23 5.90 -20.74 -0.69
C ALA A 23 6.08 -19.32 -0.11
N ALA A 24 7.33 -18.87 0.08
CA ALA A 24 7.60 -17.55 0.63
C ALA A 24 7.13 -16.42 -0.31
N GLN A 25 7.33 -16.58 -1.62
CA GLN A 25 6.85 -15.61 -2.61
C GLN A 25 5.32 -15.52 -2.64
N ARG A 26 4.61 -16.65 -2.59
CA ARG A 26 3.13 -16.65 -2.52
C ARG A 26 2.60 -16.01 -1.25
N LEU A 27 3.25 -16.26 -0.11
CA LEU A 27 2.87 -15.64 1.16
C LEU A 27 3.02 -14.12 1.07
N LEU A 28 4.17 -13.63 0.56
CA LEU A 28 4.38 -12.19 0.37
C LEU A 28 3.32 -11.56 -0.54
N VAL A 29 3.03 -12.20 -1.68
CA VAL A 29 2.00 -11.71 -2.61
C VAL A 29 0.63 -11.62 -1.93
N SER A 30 0.26 -12.66 -1.15
CA SER A 30 -1.00 -12.67 -0.42
C SER A 30 -1.06 -11.56 0.63
N ASP A 31 -0.01 -11.39 1.43
CA ASP A 31 0.05 -10.37 2.48
C ASP A 31 -0.01 -8.96 1.91
N VAL A 32 0.73 -8.67 0.83
CA VAL A 32 0.71 -7.35 0.18
C VAL A 32 -0.64 -7.09 -0.49
N SER A 33 -1.26 -8.10 -1.10
CA SER A 33 -2.60 -7.98 -1.68
C SER A 33 -3.64 -7.67 -0.60
N ASN A 34 -3.60 -8.40 0.51
CA ASN A 34 -4.51 -8.19 1.65
C ASN A 34 -4.31 -6.81 2.27
N LEU A 35 -3.07 -6.35 2.43
CA LEU A 35 -2.77 -5.01 2.92
C LEU A 35 -3.34 -3.94 1.98
N ALA A 36 -3.05 -4.04 0.68
CA ALA A 36 -3.48 -3.05 -0.29
C ALA A 36 -5.00 -2.99 -0.46
N ALA A 37 -5.69 -4.13 -0.33
CA ALA A 37 -7.15 -4.20 -0.38
C ALA A 37 -7.83 -3.53 0.83
N ASN A 38 -7.21 -3.56 2.02
CA ASN A 38 -7.82 -3.09 3.26
C ASN A 38 -7.36 -1.68 3.69
N ILE A 39 -6.16 -1.24 3.31
CA ILE A 39 -5.57 -0.01 3.85
C ILE A 39 -6.39 1.26 3.54
N GLU A 40 -7.15 1.25 2.45
CA GLU A 40 -8.05 2.35 2.09
C GLU A 40 -9.19 2.52 3.09
N SER A 41 -9.85 1.43 3.48
CA SER A 41 -10.96 1.47 4.45
C SER A 41 -10.48 1.83 5.84
N GLU A 42 -9.30 1.34 6.24
CA GLU A 42 -8.67 1.69 7.51
C GLU A 42 -8.30 3.18 7.57
N ALA A 43 -7.75 3.72 6.47
CA ALA A 43 -7.47 5.14 6.38
C ALA A 43 -8.75 6.00 6.45
N ASP A 44 -9.84 5.56 5.82
CA ASP A 44 -11.14 6.23 5.90
C ASP A 44 -11.76 6.15 7.30
N ALA A 45 -11.59 5.04 8.01
CA ALA A 45 -12.01 4.90 9.40
C ALA A 45 -11.26 5.89 10.31
N LEU A 46 -9.94 5.95 10.19
CA LEU A 46 -9.12 6.90 10.94
C LEU A 46 -9.49 8.36 10.64
N LEU A 47 -9.78 8.70 9.38
CA LEU A 47 -10.25 10.06 9.03
C LEU A 47 -11.57 10.43 9.71
N ARG A 48 -12.49 9.46 9.86
CA ARG A 48 -13.74 9.68 10.60
C ARG A 48 -13.46 9.92 12.09
N GLU A 49 -12.65 9.06 12.71
CA GLU A 49 -12.27 9.22 14.12
C GLU A 49 -11.62 10.59 14.40
N LEU A 50 -10.70 11.03 13.53
CA LEU A 50 -10.07 12.35 13.63
C LEU A 50 -11.10 13.48 13.48
N SER A 51 -12.02 13.36 12.52
CA SER A 51 -13.07 14.35 12.33
C SER A 51 -14.00 14.45 13.54
N ASP A 52 -14.35 13.31 14.15
CA ASP A 52 -15.20 13.23 15.34
C ASP A 52 -14.50 13.82 16.56
N ALA A 53 -13.18 13.70 16.64
CA ALA A 53 -12.33 14.39 17.63
C ALA A 53 -12.11 15.88 17.32
N GLY A 54 -12.73 16.43 16.26
CA GLY A 54 -12.58 17.84 15.86
C GLY A 54 -11.27 18.15 15.13
N ILE A 55 -10.47 17.14 14.78
CA ILE A 55 -9.19 17.29 14.08
C ILE A 55 -9.46 17.31 12.58
N LYS A 56 -9.43 18.51 11.98
CA LYS A 56 -9.61 18.71 10.53
C LYS A 56 -8.43 19.50 9.98
N HIS A 57 -7.70 18.89 9.05
CA HIS A 57 -6.62 19.57 8.35
C HIS A 57 -6.50 19.06 6.90
N PRO A 58 -6.27 19.93 5.90
CA PRO A 58 -6.13 19.53 4.50
C PRO A 58 -5.06 18.46 4.25
N ILE A 59 -4.02 18.41 5.10
CA ILE A 59 -2.96 17.39 5.03
C ILE A 59 -3.53 15.97 5.15
N LEU A 60 -4.60 15.77 5.91
CA LEU A 60 -5.19 14.44 6.11
C LEU A 60 -5.75 13.89 4.79
N LYS A 61 -6.39 14.75 3.99
CA LYS A 61 -6.85 14.41 2.64
C LYS A 61 -5.69 14.10 1.70
N ALA A 62 -4.60 14.87 1.79
CA ALA A 62 -3.40 14.61 0.98
C ALA A 62 -2.77 13.26 1.33
N VAL A 63 -2.64 12.93 2.62
CA VAL A 63 -2.13 11.63 3.09
C VAL A 63 -3.03 10.49 2.60
N ARG A 64 -4.35 10.62 2.71
CA ARG A 64 -5.30 9.62 2.18
C ARG A 64 -5.16 9.40 0.67
N GLY A 65 -4.95 10.48 -0.09
CA GLY A 65 -4.69 10.39 -1.54
C GLY A 65 -3.40 9.61 -1.85
N ILE A 66 -2.33 9.85 -1.08
CA ILE A 66 -1.06 9.09 -1.22
C ILE A 66 -1.28 7.61 -0.92
N ILE A 67 -2.03 7.29 0.15
CA ILE A 67 -2.37 5.90 0.50
C ILE A 67 -3.10 5.23 -0.65
N SER A 68 -4.12 5.87 -1.22
CA SER A 68 -4.89 5.31 -2.34
C SER A 68 -4.01 5.04 -3.56
N SER A 69 -3.21 6.04 -3.97
CA SER A 69 -2.32 5.90 -5.12
C SER A 69 -1.34 4.74 -4.95
N ARG A 70 -0.83 4.52 -3.73
CA ARG A 70 0.11 3.44 -3.43
C ARG A 70 -0.58 2.09 -3.35
N ALA A 71 -1.76 2.00 -2.74
CA ALA A 71 -2.56 0.77 -2.69
C ALA A 71 -2.90 0.30 -4.12
N ALA A 72 -3.38 1.22 -4.96
CA ALA A 72 -3.69 0.93 -6.36
C ALA A 72 -2.44 0.48 -7.16
N HIS A 73 -1.28 1.10 -6.91
CA HIS A 73 -0.02 0.67 -7.54
C HIS A 73 0.36 -0.75 -7.12
N LEU A 74 0.25 -1.08 -5.82
CA LEU A 74 0.54 -2.42 -5.30
C LEU A 74 -0.37 -3.50 -5.88
N LEU A 75 -1.69 -3.25 -5.92
CA LEU A 75 -2.63 -4.18 -6.53
C LEU A 75 -2.32 -4.40 -8.01
N ARG A 76 -2.06 -3.33 -8.76
CA ARG A 76 -1.71 -3.41 -10.18
C ARG A 76 -0.48 -4.29 -10.43
N ILE A 77 0.61 -4.10 -9.66
CA ILE A 77 1.83 -4.89 -9.86
C ILE A 77 1.66 -6.36 -9.45
N ILE A 78 0.71 -6.68 -8.57
CA ILE A 78 0.39 -8.04 -8.15
C ILE A 78 -0.51 -8.73 -9.20
N GLU A 79 -1.57 -8.06 -9.66
CA GLU A 79 -2.53 -8.60 -10.62
C GLU A 79 -1.95 -8.78 -12.03
N SER A 80 -0.92 -8.00 -12.39
CA SER A 80 -0.24 -8.11 -13.69
C SER A 80 0.74 -9.29 -13.82
N SER A 81 0.78 -10.20 -12.83
CA SER A 81 1.79 -11.25 -12.67
C SER A 81 1.33 -12.62 -13.16
#